data_AF-A0A0P1KUT1-F1
#
_entry.id   AF-A0A0P1KUT1-F1
#
_cell.length_a   1.000
_cell.length_b   1.000
_cell.length_c   1.000
_cell.angle_alpha   90.00
_cell.angle_beta   90.00
_cell.angle_gamma   90.00
#
_symmetry.space_group_name_H-M   'P 1'
#
loop_
_entity.id
_entity.type
_entity.pdbx_description
1 polymer ?
#
loop_
_entity_poly.entity_id
_entity_poly.type
_entity_poly.pdbx_seq_one_letter_code
_entity_poly.pdbx_strand_id
1 'polypeptide(L)'
;MSELGAVLREINASLAATSESLDNARRQEAPTAQAAGAARELDGGRELEKVSLLTLKNASLLAYVNSLMVVVGEKLGRTDASAARGRAQTVEHRVVLERGVRPLEKKLAYQLDKLVRAYTRMEGEYEAAEKRALAAQEEAAAGRDGEDGGNGVSADGDEAGDAGSGSGSGSDSDSEAEAQAFRPNAAGLIGRPARGKRATGGHANANANANADADADAASAEAYKPPRISAALPPQRHFEDKFDAQQHRDRSGKNRMQAMEEYVREVSEQPDWEASVGANIVDHGKGGVKTLRDTQREQRIKDYEEDNFTRVNVKGNKAERRRAKQKERAARANMIGGEDFSIFNSKRRLEDSTSRQAAKRPRSAWDRAKNRL
;
A
#
# COMPACT_ATOMS: atom_id res chain seq x y z
N MET A 1 -4.92 -40.72 65.01
CA MET A 1 -3.54 -41.11 64.63
C MET A 1 -3.42 -41.38 63.12
N SER A 2 -4.38 -42.09 62.50
CA SER A 2 -4.36 -42.41 61.05
C SER A 2 -4.51 -41.20 60.13
N GLU A 3 -5.36 -40.24 60.48
CA GLU A 3 -5.63 -39.06 59.65
C GLU A 3 -4.45 -38.08 59.58
N LEU A 4 -3.74 -37.88 60.70
CA LEU A 4 -2.51 -37.08 60.74
C LEU A 4 -1.43 -37.69 59.82
N GLY A 5 -1.32 -39.03 59.79
CA GLY A 5 -0.40 -39.73 58.91
C GLY A 5 -0.81 -39.69 57.43
N ALA A 6 -2.09 -39.46 57.11
CA ALA A 6 -2.54 -39.24 55.73
C ALA A 6 -2.19 -37.81 55.28
N VAL A 7 -2.48 -36.80 56.12
CA VAL A 7 -2.15 -35.40 55.85
C VAL A 7 -0.65 -35.19 55.68
N LEU A 8 0.20 -35.82 56.51
CA LEU A 8 1.66 -35.72 56.36
C LEU A 8 2.17 -36.35 55.05
N ARG A 9 1.53 -37.42 54.56
CA ARG A 9 1.88 -38.02 53.27
C ARG A 9 1.46 -37.14 52.10
N GLU A 10 0.30 -36.50 52.19
CA GLU A 10 -0.17 -35.55 51.18
C GLU A 10 0.69 -34.28 51.14
N ILE A 11 1.13 -33.79 52.30
CA ILE A 11 2.09 -32.69 52.39
C ILE A 11 3.42 -33.09 51.72
N ASN A 12 3.94 -34.29 51.99
CA ASN A 12 5.17 -34.75 51.33
C ASN A 12 5.00 -34.95 49.82
N ALA A 13 3.83 -35.42 49.37
CA ALA A 13 3.52 -35.53 47.94
C ALA A 13 3.44 -34.16 47.26
N SER A 14 2.82 -33.18 47.91
CA SER A 14 2.76 -31.80 47.41
C SER A 14 4.14 -31.14 47.38
N LEU A 15 4.98 -31.37 48.39
CA LEU A 15 6.37 -30.91 48.39
C LEU A 15 7.18 -31.53 47.24
N ALA A 16 7.03 -32.83 47.00
CA ALA A 16 7.67 -33.50 45.86
C ALA A 16 7.21 -32.91 44.52
N ALA A 17 5.90 -32.70 44.33
CA ALA A 17 5.36 -32.08 43.13
C ALA A 17 5.84 -30.63 42.94
N THR A 18 5.97 -29.85 44.02
CA THR A 18 6.54 -28.50 43.95
C THR A 18 8.02 -28.51 43.61
N SER A 19 8.79 -29.50 44.10
CA SER A 19 10.21 -29.64 43.75
C SER A 19 10.40 -29.99 42.27
N GLU A 20 9.57 -30.87 41.73
CA GLU A 20 9.58 -31.22 40.30
C GLU A 20 9.17 -30.02 39.43
N SER A 21 8.16 -29.25 39.85
CA SER A 21 7.77 -28.01 39.18
C SER A 21 8.89 -26.97 39.18
N LEU A 22 9.62 -26.86 40.29
CA LEU A 22 10.74 -25.93 40.44
C LEU A 22 11.95 -26.36 39.60
N ASP A 23 12.23 -27.66 39.52
CA ASP A 23 13.26 -28.20 38.62
C ASP A 23 12.89 -28.01 37.15
N ASN A 24 11.60 -28.14 36.79
CA ASN A 24 11.11 -27.85 35.44
C ASN A 24 11.23 -26.35 35.10
N ALA A 25 10.90 -25.45 36.03
CA ALA A 25 11.13 -24.02 35.86
C ALA A 25 12.63 -23.70 35.71
N ARG A 26 13.48 -24.35 36.51
CA ARG A 26 14.94 -24.19 36.42
C ARG A 26 15.52 -24.71 35.11
N ARG A 27 14.94 -25.76 34.52
CA ARG A 27 15.29 -26.24 33.17
C ARG A 27 14.89 -25.23 32.09
N GLN A 28 13.77 -24.53 32.25
CA GLN A 28 13.37 -23.45 31.34
C GLN A 28 14.28 -22.20 31.46
N GLU A 29 14.88 -21.97 32.64
CA GLU A 29 15.77 -20.84 32.90
C GLU A 29 17.27 -21.12 32.64
N ALA A 30 17.65 -22.33 32.18
CA ALA A 30 19.02 -22.63 31.84
C ALA A 30 19.58 -21.63 30.81
N PRO A 31 20.86 -21.20 30.93
CA PRO A 31 21.37 -20.01 30.25
C PRO A 31 21.27 -20.14 28.74
N THR A 32 20.88 -19.02 28.14
CA THR A 32 20.71 -18.66 26.73
C THR A 32 21.98 -18.83 25.85
N ALA A 33 22.70 -19.94 25.99
CA ALA A 33 23.76 -20.38 25.07
C ALA A 33 23.21 -21.28 23.95
N GLN A 34 21.97 -21.77 24.09
CA GLN A 34 21.27 -22.61 23.10
C GLN A 34 20.22 -21.85 22.28
N ALA A 35 20.24 -20.51 22.26
CA ALA A 35 19.34 -19.71 21.42
C ALA A 35 19.58 -19.92 19.91
N ALA A 36 20.75 -20.42 19.51
CA ALA A 36 21.01 -20.86 18.13
C ALA A 36 20.41 -22.24 17.79
N GLY A 37 20.08 -23.06 18.80
CA GLY A 37 19.47 -24.39 18.62
C GLY A 37 17.94 -24.37 18.66
N ALA A 38 17.35 -23.47 19.46
CA ALA A 38 15.89 -23.37 19.60
C ALA A 38 15.16 -22.93 18.32
N ALA A 39 15.82 -22.20 17.42
CA ALA A 39 15.26 -21.87 16.11
C ALA A 39 15.14 -23.11 15.19
N ARG A 40 15.90 -24.18 15.46
CA ARG A 40 15.91 -25.42 14.65
C ARG A 40 14.93 -26.48 15.18
N GLU A 41 14.53 -26.42 16.45
CA GLU A 41 13.55 -27.34 17.04
C GLU A 41 12.10 -26.86 16.93
N LEU A 42 11.85 -25.58 16.61
CA LEU A 42 10.50 -25.07 16.32
C LEU A 42 9.98 -25.47 14.92
N ASP A 43 10.82 -26.10 14.09
CA ASP A 43 10.45 -26.72 12.81
C ASP A 43 9.94 -28.18 13.01
N GLY A 44 10.01 -28.69 14.25
CA GLY A 44 9.60 -30.04 14.63
C GLY A 44 8.13 -30.16 15.03
N GLY A 45 7.21 -30.00 14.08
CA GLY A 45 5.90 -30.69 14.09
C GLY A 45 4.91 -30.42 15.25
N ARG A 46 5.07 -29.35 16.04
CA ARG A 46 3.99 -28.87 16.92
C ARG A 46 3.16 -27.86 16.12
N GLU A 47 1.86 -28.11 15.99
CA GLU A 47 0.92 -27.10 15.51
C GLU A 47 1.22 -25.80 16.26
N LEU A 48 1.59 -24.75 15.52
CA LEU A 48 1.84 -23.43 16.08
C LEU A 48 0.54 -23.00 16.77
N GLU A 49 0.49 -23.18 18.09
CA GLU A 49 -0.63 -22.75 18.91
C GLU A 49 -0.84 -21.27 18.59
N LYS A 50 -2.06 -20.91 18.16
CA LYS A 50 -2.36 -19.55 17.70
C LYS A 50 -2.23 -18.61 18.89
N VAL A 51 -1.04 -18.05 19.09
CA VAL A 51 -0.77 -17.12 20.19
C VAL A 51 -1.59 -15.86 19.96
N SER A 52 -2.56 -15.60 20.85
CA SER A 52 -3.32 -14.35 20.84
C SER A 52 -2.37 -13.16 20.99
N LEU A 53 -2.64 -12.05 20.28
CA LEU A 53 -1.85 -10.82 20.40
C LEU A 53 -1.80 -10.34 21.86
N LEU A 54 -2.90 -10.52 22.61
CA LEU A 54 -2.96 -10.16 24.02
C LEU A 54 -1.99 -11.01 24.86
N THR A 55 -1.94 -12.31 24.60
CA THR A 55 -1.00 -13.23 25.26
C THR A 55 0.44 -12.84 24.94
N LEU A 56 0.75 -12.55 23.67
CA LEU A 56 2.07 -12.08 23.25
C LEU A 56 2.45 -10.75 23.92
N LYS A 57 1.52 -9.80 24.00
CA LYS A 57 1.73 -8.52 24.67
C LYS A 57 2.01 -8.71 26.16
N ASN A 58 1.20 -9.50 26.84
CA ASN A 58 1.38 -9.75 28.27
C ASN A 58 2.72 -10.47 28.54
N ALA A 59 3.06 -11.49 27.74
CA ALA A 59 4.32 -12.20 27.85
C ALA A 59 5.54 -11.29 27.59
N SER A 60 5.50 -10.47 26.54
CA SER A 60 6.58 -9.53 26.21
C SER A 60 6.74 -8.40 27.24
N LEU A 61 5.63 -7.89 27.80
CA LEU A 61 5.67 -6.94 28.91
C LEU A 61 6.26 -7.55 30.18
N LEU A 62 5.86 -8.77 30.53
CA LEU A 62 6.43 -9.49 31.67
C LEU A 62 7.92 -9.75 31.49
N ALA A 63 8.35 -10.18 30.29
CA ALA A 63 9.76 -10.36 29.97
C ALA A 63 10.55 -9.05 30.09
N TYR A 64 9.98 -7.93 29.61
CA TYR A 64 10.59 -6.61 29.77
C TYR A 64 10.74 -6.21 31.26
N VAL A 65 9.69 -6.37 32.07
CA VAL A 65 9.73 -6.09 33.51
C VAL A 65 10.76 -6.98 34.21
N ASN A 66 10.82 -8.26 33.89
CA ASN A 66 11.81 -9.19 34.45
C ASN A 66 13.24 -8.74 34.13
N SER A 67 13.53 -8.40 32.87
CA SER A 67 14.85 -7.87 32.47
C SER A 67 15.21 -6.57 33.17
N LEU A 68 14.22 -5.71 33.46
CA LEU A 68 14.41 -4.48 34.21
C LEU A 68 14.76 -4.77 35.69
N MET A 69 14.10 -5.77 36.30
CA MET A 69 14.40 -6.23 37.65
C MET A 69 15.83 -6.79 37.74
N VAL A 70 16.29 -7.51 36.72
CA VAL A 70 17.69 -7.96 36.63
C VAL A 70 18.66 -6.77 36.61
N VAL A 71 18.38 -5.72 35.83
CA VAL A 71 19.21 -4.50 35.82
C VAL A 71 19.25 -3.84 37.19
N VAL A 72 18.12 -3.75 37.89
CA VAL A 72 18.06 -3.19 39.24
C VAL A 72 18.85 -4.07 40.22
N GLY A 73 18.70 -5.40 40.14
CA GLY A 73 19.44 -6.35 40.96
C GLY A 73 20.95 -6.27 40.76
N GLU A 74 21.43 -6.24 39.51
CA GLU A 74 22.86 -6.10 39.18
C GLU A 74 23.44 -4.77 39.71
N LYS A 75 22.67 -3.68 39.61
CA LYS A 75 23.07 -2.37 40.15
C LYS A 75 23.11 -2.33 41.67
N LEU A 76 22.15 -2.98 42.33
CA LEU A 76 22.06 -2.99 43.80
C LEU A 76 23.09 -3.95 44.41
N GLY A 77 23.38 -5.07 43.74
CA GLY A 77 24.36 -6.07 44.15
C GLY A 77 25.82 -5.65 43.98
N ARG A 78 26.10 -4.49 43.34
CA ARG A 78 27.45 -3.99 43.01
C ARG A 78 28.34 -5.00 42.27
N THR A 79 27.77 -6.06 41.70
CA THR A 79 28.50 -7.11 40.98
C THR A 79 29.03 -6.55 39.66
N ASP A 80 28.17 -5.83 38.94
CA ASP A 80 28.51 -5.11 37.72
C ASP A 80 27.87 -3.72 37.75
N ALA A 81 28.70 -2.67 37.92
CA ALA A 81 28.24 -1.28 37.81
C ALA A 81 27.54 -0.99 36.46
N SER A 82 27.92 -1.78 35.44
CA SER A 82 27.43 -1.67 34.09
C SER A 82 26.28 -2.64 33.79
N ALA A 83 25.78 -3.51 34.65
CA ALA A 83 24.56 -4.31 34.41
C ALA A 83 24.32 -4.75 32.92
N ALA A 84 25.36 -5.27 32.25
CA ALA A 84 25.44 -5.23 30.80
C ALA A 84 24.45 -6.23 30.16
N ARG A 85 24.28 -7.38 30.81
CA ARG A 85 23.35 -8.44 30.41
C ARG A 85 21.90 -7.98 30.54
N GLY A 86 21.52 -7.44 31.70
CA GLY A 86 20.19 -6.91 31.91
C GLY A 86 19.87 -5.79 30.91
N ARG A 87 20.82 -4.89 30.63
CA ARG A 87 20.60 -3.83 29.63
C ARG A 87 20.37 -4.36 28.22
N ALA A 88 21.16 -5.33 27.76
CA ALA A 88 20.98 -5.90 26.42
C ALA A 88 19.57 -6.51 26.26
N GLN A 89 19.12 -7.29 27.25
CA GLN A 89 17.80 -7.92 27.26
C GLN A 89 16.66 -6.89 27.33
N THR A 90 16.82 -5.84 28.15
CA THR A 90 15.80 -4.76 28.20
C THR A 90 15.65 -4.04 26.87
N VAL A 91 16.74 -3.81 26.13
CA VAL A 91 16.70 -3.19 24.81
C VAL A 91 16.00 -4.10 23.81
N GLU A 92 16.32 -5.39 23.82
CA GLU A 92 15.67 -6.38 22.95
C GLU A 92 14.15 -6.43 23.19
N HIS A 93 13.71 -6.62 24.43
CA HIS A 93 12.29 -6.67 24.76
C HIS A 93 11.57 -5.35 24.45
N ARG A 94 12.24 -4.21 24.62
CA ARG A 94 11.70 -2.91 24.23
C ARG A 94 11.51 -2.80 22.71
N VAL A 95 12.46 -3.29 21.92
CA VAL A 95 12.34 -3.33 20.46
C VAL A 95 11.16 -4.23 20.05
N VAL A 96 10.97 -5.39 20.69
CA VAL A 96 9.83 -6.28 20.44
C VAL A 96 8.49 -5.58 20.73
N LEU A 97 8.40 -4.82 21.82
CA LEU A 97 7.19 -4.06 22.16
C LEU A 97 6.92 -2.92 21.16
N GLU A 98 7.95 -2.12 20.85
CA GLU A 98 7.79 -0.92 20.02
C GLU A 98 7.64 -1.22 18.53
N ARG A 99 8.44 -2.16 18.00
CA ARG A 99 8.45 -2.51 16.57
C ARG A 99 7.65 -3.76 16.23
N GLY A 100 7.45 -4.68 17.18
CA GLY A 100 6.67 -5.90 16.97
C GLY A 100 5.19 -5.73 17.33
N VAL A 101 4.90 -5.53 18.62
CA VAL A 101 3.52 -5.53 19.14
C VAL A 101 2.75 -4.27 18.72
N ARG A 102 3.33 -3.08 18.89
CA ARG A 102 2.64 -1.81 18.68
C ARG A 102 2.07 -1.59 17.27
N PRO A 103 2.75 -1.98 16.16
CA PRO A 103 2.15 -1.91 14.83
C PRO A 103 0.96 -2.84 14.64
N LEU A 104 0.97 -4.03 15.27
CA LEU A 104 -0.14 -4.98 15.22
C LEU A 104 -1.36 -4.43 15.97
N GLU A 105 -1.15 -3.81 17.12
CA GLU A 105 -2.21 -3.13 17.86
C GLU A 105 -2.86 -2.00 17.05
N LYS A 106 -2.07 -1.18 16.35
CA LYS A 106 -2.61 -0.13 15.48
C LYS A 106 -3.50 -0.69 14.38
N LYS A 107 -3.10 -1.82 13.77
CA LYS A 107 -3.88 -2.50 12.73
C LYS A 107 -5.18 -3.07 13.29
N LEU A 108 -5.14 -3.75 14.44
CA LEU A 108 -6.33 -4.28 15.08
C LEU A 108 -7.28 -3.17 15.57
N ALA A 109 -6.75 -2.10 16.16
CA ALA A 109 -7.55 -0.96 16.58
C ALA A 109 -8.28 -0.31 15.40
N TYR A 110 -7.60 -0.16 14.26
CA TYR A 110 -8.23 0.33 13.04
C TYR A 110 -9.33 -0.61 12.52
N GLN A 111 -9.09 -1.93 12.56
CA GLN A 111 -10.09 -2.92 12.16
C GLN A 111 -11.32 -2.90 13.08
N LEU A 112 -11.11 -2.79 14.39
CA LEU A 112 -12.19 -2.65 15.37
C LEU A 112 -12.96 -1.35 15.17
N ASP A 113 -12.29 -0.22 15.01
CA ASP A 113 -12.94 1.08 14.73
C ASP A 113 -13.73 1.02 13.41
N LYS A 114 -13.20 0.36 12.38
CA LYS A 114 -13.92 0.14 11.12
C LYS A 114 -15.20 -0.69 11.33
N LEU A 115 -15.12 -1.76 12.13
CA LEU A 115 -16.29 -2.60 12.46
C LEU A 115 -17.32 -1.85 13.29
N VAL A 116 -16.88 -1.08 14.30
CA VAL A 116 -17.77 -0.23 15.12
C VAL A 116 -18.44 0.83 14.25
N ARG A 117 -17.71 1.48 13.34
CA ARG A 117 -18.29 2.43 12.38
C ARG A 117 -19.26 1.78 11.41
N ALA A 118 -19.00 0.55 10.98
CA ALA A 118 -19.93 -0.20 10.12
C ALA A 118 -21.20 -0.56 10.90
N TYR A 119 -21.05 -1.04 12.13
CA TYR A 119 -22.17 -1.39 13.02
C TYR A 119 -23.04 -0.17 13.33
N THR A 120 -22.45 0.94 13.78
CA THR A 120 -23.18 2.20 14.06
C THR A 120 -23.87 2.78 12.83
N ARG A 121 -23.29 2.63 11.63
CA ARG A 121 -23.97 3.00 10.37
C ARG A 121 -25.16 2.11 10.08
N MET A 122 -25.01 0.78 10.22
CA MET A 122 -26.12 -0.15 10.03
C MET A 122 -27.24 0.13 11.03
N GLU A 123 -26.92 0.33 12.30
CA GLU A 123 -27.88 0.68 13.36
C GLU A 123 -28.64 1.97 13.01
N GLY A 124 -27.94 3.03 12.56
CA GLY A 124 -28.59 4.26 12.10
C GLY A 124 -29.44 4.09 10.83
N GLU A 125 -29.05 3.23 9.89
CA GLU A 125 -29.85 2.90 8.71
C GLU A 125 -31.12 2.12 9.08
N TYR A 126 -31.04 1.19 10.04
CA TYR A 126 -32.19 0.47 10.58
C TYR A 126 -33.15 1.42 11.28
N GLU A 127 -32.68 2.27 12.19
CA GLU A 127 -33.52 3.26 12.87
C GLU A 127 -34.18 4.25 11.89
N ALA A 128 -33.45 4.69 10.86
CA ALA A 128 -33.98 5.57 9.83
C ALA A 128 -35.02 4.86 8.95
N ALA A 129 -34.81 3.58 8.62
CA ALA A 129 -35.77 2.77 7.90
C ALA A 129 -37.05 2.53 8.72
N GLU A 130 -36.92 2.28 10.03
CA GLU A 130 -38.06 2.17 10.94
C GLU A 130 -38.85 3.48 11.02
N LYS A 131 -38.18 4.62 11.22
CA LYS A 131 -38.85 5.93 11.20
C LYS A 131 -39.54 6.22 9.88
N ARG A 132 -38.92 5.88 8.75
CA ARG A 132 -39.54 6.03 7.42
C ARG A 132 -40.73 5.10 7.23
N ALA A 133 -40.67 3.87 7.73
CA ALA A 133 -41.77 2.92 7.68
C ALA A 133 -42.95 3.39 8.55
N LEU A 134 -42.69 3.94 9.73
CA LEU A 134 -43.72 4.52 10.59
C LEU A 134 -44.36 5.77 9.96
N ALA A 135 -43.56 6.71 9.43
CA ALA A 135 -44.08 7.89 8.74
C ALA A 135 -44.93 7.52 7.52
N ALA A 136 -44.51 6.53 6.73
CA ALA A 136 -45.30 6.03 5.60
C ALA A 136 -46.63 5.37 6.04
N GLN A 137 -46.66 4.73 7.21
CA GLN A 137 -47.89 4.19 7.79
C GLN A 137 -48.83 5.31 8.30
N GLU A 138 -48.29 6.38 8.86
CA GLU A 138 -49.07 7.56 9.27
C GLU A 138 -49.66 8.30 8.07
N GLU A 139 -48.89 8.50 6.99
CA GLU A 139 -49.38 9.08 5.74
C GLU A 139 -50.45 8.20 5.07
N ALA A 140 -50.28 6.88 5.08
CA ALA A 140 -51.29 5.95 4.57
C ALA A 140 -52.56 5.91 5.43
N ALA A 141 -52.46 6.18 6.74
CA ALA A 141 -53.62 6.32 7.61
C ALA A 141 -54.34 7.67 7.43
N ALA A 142 -53.61 8.74 7.09
CA ALA A 142 -54.16 10.07 6.81
C ALA A 142 -54.75 10.21 5.39
N GLY A 143 -54.28 9.42 4.42
CA GLY A 143 -54.70 9.47 3.01
C GLY A 143 -55.99 8.73 2.65
N ARG A 144 -56.90 8.49 3.61
CA ARG A 144 -58.15 7.73 3.37
C ARG A 144 -59.40 8.58 3.12
N ASP A 145 -59.28 9.91 3.06
CA ASP A 145 -60.35 10.81 2.64
C ASP A 145 -59.86 11.76 1.53
N GLY A 146 -60.30 11.52 0.28
CA GLY A 146 -60.15 12.48 -0.82
C GLY A 146 -59.93 11.85 -2.19
N GLU A 147 -61.02 11.60 -2.92
CA GLU A 147 -61.05 11.13 -4.31
C GLU A 147 -60.55 12.19 -5.34
N ASP A 148 -59.79 11.67 -6.31
CA ASP A 148 -59.83 11.90 -7.77
C ASP A 148 -59.78 13.33 -8.36
N GLY A 149 -58.89 13.54 -9.33
CA GLY A 149 -58.84 14.76 -10.12
C GLY A 149 -57.55 14.96 -10.92
N GLY A 150 -57.61 14.65 -12.22
CA GLY A 150 -56.44 14.60 -13.11
C GLY A 150 -55.86 15.93 -13.59
N ASN A 151 -54.60 15.80 -14.06
CA ASN A 151 -53.96 16.48 -15.19
C ASN A 151 -53.98 18.03 -15.27
N GLY A 152 -52.80 18.64 -15.06
CA GLY A 152 -52.53 20.04 -15.37
C GLY A 152 -51.05 20.28 -15.69
N VAL A 153 -50.77 20.54 -16.97
CA VAL A 153 -49.47 20.90 -17.54
C VAL A 153 -49.20 22.40 -17.33
N SER A 154 -47.97 22.78 -16.96
CA SER A 154 -47.15 23.85 -17.58
C SER A 154 -46.46 24.84 -16.61
N ALA A 155 -45.17 25.02 -16.90
CA ALA A 155 -44.42 26.29 -17.02
C ALA A 155 -44.22 27.23 -15.80
N ASP A 156 -42.94 27.31 -15.41
CA ASP A 156 -42.06 28.49 -15.42
C ASP A 156 -42.52 29.82 -14.78
N GLY A 157 -41.68 30.35 -13.89
CA GLY A 157 -41.78 31.71 -13.36
C GLY A 157 -40.86 31.97 -12.17
N ASP A 158 -39.65 32.47 -12.44
CA ASP A 158 -38.68 33.02 -11.48
C ASP A 158 -39.22 34.30 -10.77
N GLU A 159 -38.87 34.50 -9.49
CA GLU A 159 -38.10 35.66 -8.96
C GLU A 159 -38.17 35.84 -7.42
N ALA A 160 -36.98 36.04 -6.84
CA ALA A 160 -36.58 36.84 -5.66
C ALA A 160 -37.25 36.65 -4.27
N GLY A 161 -36.53 36.60 -3.14
CA GLY A 161 -35.11 36.80 -2.83
C GLY A 161 -34.83 36.71 -1.31
N ASP A 162 -33.58 37.04 -0.95
CA ASP A 162 -33.02 37.30 0.40
C ASP A 162 -32.49 36.08 1.20
N ALA A 163 -31.32 36.03 1.85
CA ALA A 163 -29.99 36.68 1.74
C ALA A 163 -29.02 35.97 2.72
N GLY A 164 -27.72 35.90 2.35
CA GLY A 164 -26.55 35.73 3.23
C GLY A 164 -26.03 34.30 3.42
N SER A 165 -24.74 33.95 3.36
CA SER A 165 -23.46 34.66 3.21
C SER A 165 -22.35 33.59 3.11
N GLY A 166 -21.29 33.77 2.30
CA GLY A 166 -20.02 33.07 2.54
C GLY A 166 -19.17 32.53 1.37
N SER A 167 -18.72 33.42 0.47
CA SER A 167 -17.41 33.42 -0.21
C SER A 167 -16.82 32.11 -0.79
N GLY A 168 -16.97 31.92 -2.11
CA GLY A 168 -16.11 31.08 -2.95
C GLY A 168 -15.28 31.91 -3.94
N SER A 169 -14.00 31.59 -4.09
CA SER A 169 -13.11 32.12 -5.15
C SER A 169 -12.20 30.99 -5.64
N GLY A 170 -12.28 30.63 -6.92
CA GLY A 170 -11.20 29.92 -7.62
C GLY A 170 -11.58 28.86 -8.65
N SER A 171 -12.17 29.27 -9.77
CA SER A 171 -11.95 28.80 -11.16
C SER A 171 -11.87 27.29 -11.45
N ASP A 172 -12.97 26.76 -12.00
CA ASP A 172 -13.07 25.54 -12.79
C ASP A 172 -12.52 25.72 -14.21
N SER A 173 -11.77 24.72 -14.68
CA SER A 173 -11.51 24.46 -16.10
C SER A 173 -11.16 22.99 -16.25
N ASP A 174 -12.17 22.11 -16.19
CA ASP A 174 -12.05 20.69 -16.60
C ASP A 174 -13.42 20.09 -17.01
N SER A 175 -14.31 20.90 -17.60
CA SER A 175 -15.71 20.54 -17.89
C SER A 175 -15.96 19.99 -19.30
N GLU A 176 -14.94 19.59 -20.06
CA GLU A 176 -15.12 19.10 -21.45
C GLU A 176 -14.87 17.60 -21.64
N ALA A 177 -14.34 16.89 -20.63
CA ALA A 177 -14.04 15.45 -20.76
C ALA A 177 -15.18 14.53 -20.31
N GLU A 178 -16.18 15.03 -19.57
CA GLU A 178 -17.23 14.19 -18.97
C GLU A 178 -18.53 14.14 -19.78
N ALA A 179 -18.72 15.03 -20.77
CA ALA A 179 -19.92 15.09 -21.60
C ALA A 179 -19.99 14.02 -22.72
N GLN A 180 -18.90 13.30 -23.00
CA GLN A 180 -18.87 12.28 -24.07
C GLN A 180 -19.15 10.85 -23.58
N ALA A 181 -19.30 10.64 -22.27
CA ALA A 181 -19.54 9.33 -21.67
C ALA A 181 -21.04 8.94 -21.59
N PHE A 182 -21.96 9.86 -21.89
CA PHE A 182 -23.42 9.67 -21.75
C PHE A 182 -24.20 9.66 -23.08
N ARG A 183 -23.62 9.09 -24.15
CA ARG A 183 -24.39 8.80 -25.38
C ARG A 183 -24.60 7.30 -25.55
N PRO A 184 -25.84 6.80 -25.72
CA PRO A 184 -26.10 5.39 -25.93
C PRO A 184 -25.53 4.93 -27.28
N ASN A 185 -24.83 3.81 -27.26
CA ASN A 185 -24.13 3.27 -28.42
C ASN A 185 -25.13 2.55 -29.36
N ALA A 186 -25.64 3.25 -30.39
CA ALA A 186 -26.66 2.75 -31.32
C ALA A 186 -26.17 1.60 -32.24
N ALA A 187 -24.87 1.33 -32.29
CA ALA A 187 -24.29 0.27 -33.12
C ALA A 187 -24.49 -1.16 -32.57
N GLY A 188 -24.91 -1.30 -31.30
CA GLY A 188 -25.18 -2.61 -30.67
C GLY A 188 -26.61 -3.12 -30.83
N LEU A 189 -27.54 -2.28 -31.32
CA LEU A 189 -28.98 -2.58 -31.35
C LEU A 189 -29.46 -3.17 -32.68
N ILE A 190 -28.63 -3.17 -33.73
CA ILE A 190 -29.02 -3.66 -35.06
C ILE A 190 -28.13 -4.87 -35.45
N GLY A 191 -28.56 -6.05 -35.01
CA GLY A 191 -28.45 -7.32 -35.74
C GLY A 191 -27.06 -7.96 -35.93
N ARG A 192 -26.80 -9.06 -35.19
CA ARG A 192 -26.52 -10.39 -35.81
C ARG A 192 -26.46 -11.51 -34.76
N PRO A 193 -27.12 -12.66 -35.00
CA PRO A 193 -27.00 -13.85 -34.17
C PRO A 193 -25.87 -14.78 -34.62
N ALA A 194 -25.33 -15.52 -33.65
CA ALA A 194 -24.54 -16.75 -33.70
C ALA A 194 -23.18 -16.75 -34.44
N ARG A 195 -22.12 -17.12 -33.70
CA ARG A 195 -21.60 -18.51 -33.67
C ARG A 195 -20.35 -18.60 -32.79
N GLY A 196 -20.50 -19.22 -31.62
CA GLY A 196 -19.39 -19.74 -30.84
C GLY A 196 -18.72 -20.90 -31.59
N LYS A 197 -17.39 -20.86 -31.67
CA LYS A 197 -16.56 -21.97 -32.16
C LYS A 197 -15.29 -22.03 -31.32
N ARG A 198 -15.29 -22.89 -30.30
CA ARG A 198 -14.09 -23.53 -29.76
C ARG A 198 -14.47 -24.96 -29.37
N ALA A 199 -13.96 -25.92 -30.13
CA ALA A 199 -13.92 -27.32 -29.77
C ALA A 199 -12.53 -27.85 -30.13
N THR A 200 -11.85 -28.43 -29.15
CA THR A 200 -11.09 -29.70 -29.14
C THR A 200 -10.43 -29.81 -27.76
N GLY A 201 -10.63 -30.84 -26.94
CA GLY A 201 -11.37 -32.08 -27.12
C GLY A 201 -11.53 -32.85 -25.79
N GLY A 202 -12.13 -34.04 -25.87
CA GLY A 202 -12.19 -35.03 -24.79
C GLY A 202 -13.58 -35.56 -24.45
N HIS A 203 -14.03 -36.57 -25.22
CA HIS A 203 -14.89 -37.74 -24.91
C HIS A 203 -15.62 -37.81 -23.54
N ALA A 204 -16.81 -38.38 -23.37
CA ALA A 204 -17.81 -39.01 -24.25
C ALA A 204 -19.06 -39.33 -23.39
N ASN A 205 -20.18 -39.54 -24.07
CA ASN A 205 -21.34 -40.36 -23.70
C ASN A 205 -22.31 -39.84 -22.62
N ALA A 206 -23.51 -39.41 -23.07
CA ALA A 206 -24.77 -40.03 -22.65
C ALA A 206 -25.93 -39.47 -23.48
N ASN A 207 -26.55 -40.41 -24.18
CA ASN A 207 -27.83 -40.41 -24.86
C ASN A 207 -28.96 -39.71 -24.08
N ALA A 208 -29.66 -38.75 -24.70
CA ALA A 208 -31.06 -38.45 -24.37
C ALA A 208 -31.77 -37.74 -25.53
N ASN A 209 -32.89 -38.34 -25.89
CA ASN A 209 -33.79 -38.08 -26.98
C ASN A 209 -34.49 -36.70 -26.98
N ALA A 210 -34.74 -36.24 -28.21
CA ALA A 210 -36.02 -35.81 -28.77
C ALA A 210 -36.70 -34.49 -28.37
N ASN A 211 -36.94 -33.71 -29.43
CA ASN A 211 -38.14 -32.95 -29.79
C ASN A 211 -38.39 -31.58 -29.14
N ALA A 212 -37.95 -30.60 -29.92
CA ALA A 212 -38.66 -29.41 -30.40
C ALA A 212 -40.16 -29.25 -30.07
N ASP A 213 -40.45 -28.01 -29.64
CA ASP A 213 -41.54 -27.11 -30.04
C ASP A 213 -43.00 -27.55 -29.83
N ALA A 214 -43.72 -26.83 -28.95
CA ALA A 214 -44.61 -25.74 -29.36
C ALA A 214 -45.58 -25.32 -28.24
N ASP A 215 -45.63 -24.01 -28.05
CA ASP A 215 -46.82 -23.16 -27.81
C ASP A 215 -47.56 -23.06 -26.46
N ALA A 216 -47.88 -21.78 -26.23
CA ALA A 216 -49.08 -21.21 -25.63
C ALA A 216 -49.12 -20.97 -24.11
N ASP A 217 -48.92 -19.68 -23.79
CA ASP A 217 -49.77 -18.85 -22.93
C ASP A 217 -50.83 -19.57 -22.09
N ALA A 218 -50.61 -19.55 -20.77
CA ALA A 218 -51.70 -19.56 -19.81
C ALA A 218 -51.28 -18.79 -18.55
N ALA A 219 -52.02 -17.71 -18.28
CA ALA A 219 -51.97 -16.95 -17.05
C ALA A 219 -52.14 -17.86 -15.83
N SER A 220 -51.18 -17.81 -14.90
CA SER A 220 -51.43 -18.20 -13.51
C SER A 220 -50.46 -17.47 -12.57
N ALA A 221 -51.06 -16.83 -11.56
CA ALA A 221 -50.52 -16.40 -10.28
C ALA A 221 -49.12 -15.75 -10.25
N GLU A 222 -49.14 -14.43 -10.07
CA GLU A 222 -48.05 -13.58 -9.63
C GLU A 222 -47.40 -14.11 -8.34
N ALA A 223 -46.38 -14.96 -8.47
CA ALA A 223 -45.36 -15.14 -7.44
C ALA A 223 -44.21 -14.19 -7.77
N TYR A 224 -44.02 -13.15 -6.94
CA TYR A 224 -42.97 -12.15 -7.11
C TYR A 224 -41.61 -12.82 -7.27
N LYS A 225 -41.00 -12.65 -8.45
CA LYS A 225 -39.62 -13.06 -8.71
C LYS A 225 -38.71 -11.87 -8.40
N PRO A 226 -37.84 -11.96 -7.38
CA PRO A 226 -36.95 -10.86 -7.05
C PRO A 226 -35.98 -10.58 -8.21
N PRO A 227 -35.62 -9.31 -8.42
CA PRO A 227 -34.70 -8.92 -9.49
C PRO A 227 -33.35 -9.61 -9.30
N ARG A 228 -32.81 -10.16 -10.38
CA ARG A 228 -31.45 -10.71 -10.39
C ARG A 228 -30.45 -9.57 -10.46
N ILE A 229 -30.01 -9.08 -9.30
CA ILE A 229 -28.97 -8.07 -9.19
C ILE A 229 -27.62 -8.75 -9.48
N SER A 230 -27.01 -8.47 -10.62
CA SER A 230 -25.59 -8.79 -10.82
C SER A 230 -24.78 -8.04 -9.76
N ALA A 231 -23.82 -8.70 -9.11
CA ALA A 231 -23.04 -8.11 -8.01
C ALA A 231 -22.24 -6.89 -8.48
N ALA A 232 -22.87 -5.72 -8.49
CA ALA A 232 -22.22 -4.44 -8.62
C ALA A 232 -21.68 -4.07 -7.24
N LEU A 233 -20.35 -3.95 -7.13
CA LEU A 233 -19.72 -3.46 -5.91
C LEU A 233 -20.30 -2.07 -5.60
N PRO A 234 -20.79 -1.82 -4.36
CA PRO A 234 -21.24 -0.49 -3.96
C PRO A 234 -20.13 0.53 -4.23
N PRO A 235 -20.43 1.78 -4.65
CA PRO A 235 -19.42 2.79 -4.95
C PRO A 235 -18.53 3.01 -3.72
N GLN A 236 -17.37 2.38 -3.78
CA GLN A 236 -16.37 2.36 -2.74
C GLN A 236 -15.74 3.77 -2.67
N ARG A 237 -16.37 4.74 -1.97
CA ARG A 237 -15.69 5.99 -1.57
C ARG A 237 -14.62 5.65 -0.53
N HIS A 238 -13.54 5.03 -0.95
CA HIS A 238 -12.62 4.31 -0.08
C HIS A 238 -11.19 4.70 -0.35
N PHE A 239 -10.45 4.92 0.73
CA PHE A 239 -9.00 5.01 0.77
C PHE A 239 -8.39 3.88 -0.07
N GLU A 240 -7.83 4.25 -1.21
CA GLU A 240 -7.10 3.33 -2.07
C GLU A 240 -5.73 3.07 -1.44
N ASP A 241 -5.65 2.15 -0.48
CA ASP A 241 -4.38 1.60 0.02
C ASP A 241 -3.77 0.63 -1.01
N LYS A 242 -3.72 1.07 -2.26
CA LYS A 242 -3.11 0.34 -3.35
C LYS A 242 -1.64 0.71 -3.35
N PHE A 243 -0.79 -0.31 -3.46
CA PHE A 243 0.64 -0.08 -3.58
C PHE A 243 0.94 0.67 -4.89
N ASP A 244 1.31 1.94 -4.75
CA ASP A 244 1.73 2.77 -5.88
C ASP A 244 3.24 2.63 -6.12
N ALA A 245 3.62 1.72 -7.02
CA ALA A 245 5.01 1.55 -7.44
C ALA A 245 5.62 2.86 -7.98
N GLN A 246 4.80 3.75 -8.55
CA GLN A 246 5.27 5.05 -9.04
C GLN A 246 5.72 5.99 -7.94
N GLN A 247 5.14 5.91 -6.74
CA GLN A 247 5.51 6.73 -5.59
C GLN A 247 6.85 6.27 -4.98
N HIS A 248 7.10 4.95 -5.00
CA HIS A 248 8.33 4.34 -4.46
C HIS A 248 9.49 4.25 -5.47
N ARG A 249 9.28 4.55 -6.76
CA ARG A 249 10.34 4.55 -7.77
C ARG A 249 11.30 5.72 -7.53
N ASP A 250 12.60 5.49 -7.70
CA ASP A 250 13.60 6.56 -7.67
C ASP A 250 13.30 7.60 -8.79
N ARG A 251 13.15 8.86 -8.35
CA ARG A 251 12.87 10.02 -9.21
C ARG A 251 14.08 10.96 -9.32
N SER A 252 15.26 10.55 -8.84
CA SER A 252 16.51 11.32 -8.89
C SER A 252 16.79 11.89 -10.29
N GLY A 253 16.59 11.08 -11.34
CA GLY A 253 16.79 11.51 -12.73
C GLY A 253 15.88 12.63 -13.23
N LYS A 254 14.77 12.95 -12.55
CA LYS A 254 13.84 14.02 -12.96
C LYS A 254 14.39 15.41 -12.61
N ASN A 255 14.92 15.54 -11.38
CA ASN A 255 15.41 16.81 -10.83
C ASN A 255 16.92 17.00 -11.07
N ARG A 256 17.59 15.96 -11.59
CA ARG A 256 18.99 16.00 -11.98
C ARG A 256 19.21 16.95 -13.17
N MET A 257 19.93 18.05 -12.94
CA MET A 257 20.28 19.05 -13.96
C MET A 257 21.78 19.12 -14.16
N GLN A 258 22.23 19.09 -15.42
CA GLN A 258 23.64 19.01 -15.76
C GLN A 258 24.48 20.17 -15.19
N ALA A 259 24.02 21.42 -15.33
CA ALA A 259 24.74 22.58 -14.81
C ALA A 259 24.94 22.55 -13.29
N MET A 260 23.97 22.03 -12.53
CA MET A 260 24.12 21.87 -11.09
C MET A 260 25.10 20.74 -10.74
N GLU A 261 25.12 19.65 -11.51
CA GLU A 261 26.06 18.56 -11.28
C GLU A 261 27.50 18.95 -11.57
N GLU A 262 27.71 19.78 -12.59
CA GLU A 262 29.02 20.32 -12.93
C GLU A 262 29.54 21.21 -11.79
N TYR A 263 28.70 22.12 -11.27
CA TYR A 263 29.03 22.91 -10.08
C TYR A 263 29.33 22.02 -8.86
N VAL A 264 28.54 20.97 -8.63
CA VAL A 264 28.79 20.04 -7.52
C VAL A 264 30.12 19.31 -7.68
N ARG A 265 30.52 18.96 -8.91
CA ARG A 265 31.84 18.35 -9.17
C ARG A 265 32.98 19.33 -8.92
N GLU A 266 32.83 20.57 -9.38
CA GLU A 266 33.83 21.61 -9.18
C GLU A 266 34.03 21.94 -7.68
N VAL A 267 32.93 21.98 -6.92
CA VAL A 267 32.98 22.20 -5.47
C VAL A 267 33.45 20.96 -4.70
N SER A 268 33.26 19.76 -5.28
CA SER A 268 33.72 18.54 -4.63
C SER A 268 35.23 18.39 -4.78
N GLU A 269 35.92 18.18 -3.67
CA GLU A 269 37.36 17.89 -3.66
C GLU A 269 37.69 16.45 -4.09
N GLN A 270 36.68 15.67 -4.49
CA GLN A 270 36.87 14.29 -4.88
C GLN A 270 37.39 14.21 -6.31
N PRO A 271 38.39 13.35 -6.59
CA PRO A 271 38.88 13.16 -7.95
C PRO A 271 37.81 12.51 -8.81
N ASP A 272 37.59 13.06 -10.00
CA ASP A 272 36.71 12.48 -11.00
C ASP A 272 37.43 11.38 -11.80
N TRP A 273 36.69 10.32 -12.13
CA TRP A 273 37.19 9.20 -12.93
C TRP A 273 37.06 9.52 -14.42
N GLU A 274 38.03 10.26 -14.95
CA GLU A 274 38.14 10.54 -16.37
C GLU A 274 38.72 9.33 -17.13
N ALA A 275 38.21 9.09 -18.34
CA ALA A 275 38.75 8.04 -19.20
C ALA A 275 39.98 8.55 -19.96
N SER A 276 40.86 7.63 -20.33
CA SER A 276 42.06 7.93 -21.13
C SER A 276 41.71 8.66 -22.43
N VAL A 277 42.57 9.61 -22.82
CA VAL A 277 42.43 10.38 -24.04
C VAL A 277 42.39 9.44 -25.24
N GLY A 278 41.35 9.55 -26.06
CA GLY A 278 41.11 8.68 -27.22
C GLY A 278 40.13 7.53 -26.99
N ALA A 279 39.94 7.05 -25.75
CA ALA A 279 38.95 6.01 -25.46
C ALA A 279 37.50 6.50 -25.60
N ASN A 280 37.30 7.82 -25.47
CA ASN A 280 35.99 8.48 -25.56
C ASN A 280 35.59 8.87 -26.98
N ILE A 281 36.45 8.68 -27.99
CA ILE A 281 36.15 9.07 -29.37
C ILE A 281 35.29 8.00 -30.03
N VAL A 282 34.16 8.42 -30.62
CA VAL A 282 33.22 7.52 -31.32
C VAL A 282 33.49 7.52 -32.82
N ASP A 283 33.46 6.34 -33.43
CA ASP A 283 33.56 6.15 -34.89
C ASP A 283 34.70 6.93 -35.53
N HIS A 284 35.91 6.82 -34.96
CA HIS A 284 37.12 7.49 -35.46
C HIS A 284 36.96 9.01 -35.64
N GLY A 285 36.12 9.65 -34.81
CA GLY A 285 35.86 11.09 -34.81
C GLY A 285 34.54 11.49 -35.46
N LYS A 286 33.90 10.61 -36.23
CA LYS A 286 32.60 10.91 -36.88
C LYS A 286 31.46 11.12 -35.88
N GLY A 287 31.50 10.41 -34.76
CA GLY A 287 30.52 10.53 -33.68
C GLY A 287 30.87 11.59 -32.64
N GLY A 288 32.00 12.27 -32.79
CA GLY A 288 32.54 13.17 -31.76
C GLY A 288 33.09 12.44 -30.53
N VAL A 289 33.32 13.21 -29.46
CA VAL A 289 33.73 12.69 -28.15
C VAL A 289 32.48 12.39 -27.32
N LYS A 290 32.45 11.26 -26.61
CA LYS A 290 31.34 10.90 -25.72
C LYS A 290 31.18 11.94 -24.61
N THR A 291 29.94 12.35 -24.34
CA THR A 291 29.62 13.13 -23.14
C THR A 291 29.78 12.30 -21.88
N LEU A 292 29.97 12.96 -20.74
CA LEU A 292 30.04 12.28 -19.45
C LEU A 292 28.78 11.45 -19.13
N ARG A 293 27.61 11.90 -19.59
CA ARG A 293 26.36 11.14 -19.41
C ARG A 293 26.35 9.86 -20.26
N ASP A 294 26.98 9.91 -21.42
CA ASP A 294 27.08 8.78 -22.34
C ASP A 294 28.13 7.78 -21.89
N THR A 295 29.27 8.23 -21.34
CA THR A 295 30.27 7.35 -20.71
C THR A 295 29.68 6.63 -19.49
N GLN A 296 28.99 7.33 -18.59
CA GLN A 296 28.30 6.71 -17.44
C GLN A 296 27.22 5.71 -17.87
N ARG A 297 26.51 5.97 -18.97
CA ARG A 297 25.52 5.02 -19.49
C ARG A 297 26.18 3.77 -20.04
N GLU A 298 27.27 3.92 -20.77
CA GLU A 298 28.05 2.80 -21.30
C GLU A 298 28.67 1.96 -20.19
N GLN A 299 29.21 2.59 -19.12
CA GLN A 299 29.67 1.88 -17.93
C GLN A 299 28.55 1.05 -17.31
N ARG A 300 27.37 1.63 -17.05
CA ARG A 300 26.22 0.86 -16.55
C ARG A 300 25.79 -0.30 -17.45
N ILE A 301 25.96 -0.16 -18.78
CA ILE A 301 25.68 -1.27 -19.72
C ILE A 301 26.76 -2.34 -19.57
N LYS A 302 28.05 -1.96 -19.51
CA LYS A 302 29.15 -2.90 -19.29
C LYS A 302 28.99 -3.66 -17.97
N ASP A 303 28.74 -2.95 -16.87
CA ASP A 303 28.49 -3.54 -15.56
C ASP A 303 27.35 -4.57 -15.63
N TYR A 304 26.24 -4.22 -16.31
CA TYR A 304 25.12 -5.15 -16.52
C TYR A 304 25.49 -6.37 -17.39
N GLU A 305 26.26 -6.16 -18.46
CA GLU A 305 26.69 -7.23 -19.37
C GLU A 305 27.69 -8.18 -18.68
N GLU A 306 28.54 -7.66 -17.81
CA GLU A 306 29.50 -8.41 -17.00
C GLU A 306 28.81 -9.18 -15.88
N ASP A 307 27.86 -8.55 -15.16
CA ASP A 307 27.09 -9.19 -14.09
C ASP A 307 26.18 -10.32 -14.60
N ASN A 308 25.56 -10.11 -15.76
CA ASN A 308 24.58 -11.07 -16.33
C ASN A 308 25.13 -11.90 -17.48
N PHE A 309 26.40 -11.75 -17.84
CA PHE A 309 27.09 -12.44 -18.94
C PHE A 309 26.28 -12.48 -20.27
N THR A 310 25.50 -11.44 -20.53
CA THR A 310 24.59 -11.36 -21.70
C THR A 310 24.71 -10.00 -22.37
N ARG A 311 24.84 -9.99 -23.70
CA ARG A 311 24.95 -8.74 -24.47
C ARG A 311 23.61 -8.04 -24.64
N VAL A 312 23.60 -6.71 -24.49
CA VAL A 312 22.39 -5.90 -24.67
C VAL A 312 22.21 -5.54 -26.15
N ASN A 313 21.05 -5.89 -26.71
CA ASN A 313 20.68 -5.52 -28.07
C ASN A 313 20.19 -4.06 -28.14
N VAL A 314 21.12 -3.11 -28.26
CA VAL A 314 20.84 -1.65 -28.19
C VAL A 314 19.90 -1.11 -29.29
N LYS A 315 19.66 -1.84 -30.39
CA LYS A 315 18.86 -1.39 -31.55
C LYS A 315 17.77 -2.40 -31.96
N GLY A 316 17.32 -3.24 -31.03
CA GLY A 316 16.41 -4.34 -31.33
C GLY A 316 15.01 -3.87 -31.75
N ASN A 317 14.50 -2.79 -31.14
CA ASN A 317 13.14 -2.33 -31.42
C ASN A 317 13.10 -1.12 -32.40
N LYS A 318 12.05 -1.01 -33.22
CA LYS A 318 11.81 0.13 -34.14
C LYS A 318 11.81 1.46 -33.39
N ALA A 319 11.26 1.47 -32.17
CA ALA A 319 11.25 2.64 -31.29
C ALA A 319 12.66 3.04 -30.81
N GLU A 320 13.49 2.06 -30.44
CA GLU A 320 14.88 2.30 -30.02
C GLU A 320 15.74 2.78 -31.17
N ARG A 321 15.56 2.21 -32.36
CA ARG A 321 16.24 2.69 -33.58
C ARG A 321 15.89 4.14 -33.87
N ARG A 322 14.63 4.56 -33.67
CA ARG A 322 14.22 5.96 -33.80
C ARG A 322 14.90 6.84 -32.74
N ARG A 323 14.91 6.39 -31.48
CA ARG A 323 15.54 7.11 -30.36
C ARG A 323 17.05 7.26 -30.55
N ALA A 324 17.73 6.23 -31.03
CA ALA A 324 19.15 6.25 -31.33
C ALA A 324 19.48 7.27 -32.45
N LYS A 325 18.71 7.26 -33.55
CA LYS A 325 18.86 8.26 -34.63
C LYS A 325 18.58 9.68 -34.17
N GLN A 326 17.55 9.87 -33.35
CA GLN A 326 17.23 11.18 -32.78
C GLN A 326 18.36 11.67 -31.86
N LYS A 327 18.89 10.77 -31.02
CA LYS A 327 20.03 11.07 -30.14
C LYS A 327 21.28 11.43 -30.94
N GLU A 328 21.59 10.70 -32.00
CA GLU A 328 22.74 11.00 -32.87
C GLU A 328 22.60 12.39 -33.52
N ARG A 329 21.41 12.73 -34.02
CA ARG A 329 21.15 14.07 -34.58
C ARG A 329 21.26 15.17 -33.53
N ALA A 330 20.72 14.95 -32.33
CA ALA A 330 20.80 15.90 -31.23
C ALA A 330 22.25 16.07 -30.75
N ALA A 331 23.03 14.99 -30.69
CA ALA A 331 24.45 15.04 -30.37
C ALA A 331 25.20 15.88 -31.42
N ARG A 332 24.96 15.65 -32.71
CA ARG A 332 25.61 16.48 -33.75
C ARG A 332 25.26 17.97 -33.68
N ALA A 333 24.05 18.32 -33.22
CA ALA A 333 23.62 19.70 -33.15
C ALA A 333 24.09 20.42 -31.87
N ASN A 334 24.17 19.70 -30.75
CA ASN A 334 24.36 20.30 -29.43
C ASN A 334 25.67 19.89 -28.74
N MET A 335 26.32 18.81 -29.19
CA MET A 335 27.56 18.30 -28.59
C MET A 335 28.75 18.86 -29.34
N ILE A 336 29.62 19.57 -28.63
CA ILE A 336 30.82 20.18 -29.18
C ILE A 336 31.97 19.78 -28.26
N GLY A 337 33.00 19.15 -28.80
CA GLY A 337 34.20 18.77 -28.02
C GLY A 337 33.99 17.71 -26.93
N GLY A 338 32.83 17.05 -26.85
CA GLY A 338 32.48 16.11 -25.78
C GLY A 338 31.65 16.74 -24.66
N GLU A 339 31.42 18.05 -24.71
CA GLU A 339 30.52 18.78 -23.84
C GLU A 339 29.14 18.95 -24.52
N ASP A 340 28.08 19.01 -23.71
CA ASP A 340 26.70 19.16 -24.20
C ASP A 340 26.20 20.59 -23.92
N PHE A 341 26.06 21.39 -24.98
CA PHE A 341 25.57 22.77 -24.92
C PHE A 341 24.04 22.86 -25.03
N SER A 342 23.32 21.74 -25.14
CA SER A 342 21.85 21.75 -25.20
C SER A 342 21.19 22.34 -23.95
N ILE A 343 21.92 22.37 -22.82
CA ILE A 343 21.48 22.94 -21.55
C ILE A 343 21.03 24.40 -21.73
N PHE A 344 21.76 25.17 -22.52
CA PHE A 344 21.52 26.60 -22.71
C PHE A 344 20.31 26.90 -23.60
N ASN A 345 19.92 25.95 -24.45
CA ASN A 345 18.73 26.05 -25.31
C ASN A 345 17.45 25.52 -24.62
N SER A 346 17.57 25.00 -23.40
CA SER A 346 16.45 24.44 -22.66
C SER A 346 15.61 25.54 -22.00
N LYS A 347 14.28 25.45 -22.11
CA LYS A 347 13.34 26.30 -21.36
C LYS A 347 13.17 25.87 -19.89
N ARG A 348 13.79 24.76 -19.47
CA ARG A 348 13.71 24.27 -18.09
C ARG A 348 14.47 25.22 -17.18
N ARG A 349 13.79 25.73 -16.16
CA ARG A 349 14.40 26.66 -15.21
C ARG A 349 15.16 25.90 -14.11
N LEU A 350 16.30 26.45 -13.72
CA LEU A 350 17.12 25.91 -12.62
C LEU A 350 16.31 25.89 -11.31
N GLU A 351 15.54 26.95 -11.08
CA GLU A 351 14.70 27.14 -9.89
C GLU A 351 13.67 26.03 -9.70
N ASP A 352 13.16 25.37 -10.76
CA ASP A 352 12.16 24.32 -10.57
C ASP A 352 12.74 23.07 -9.89
N SER A 353 14.03 22.81 -10.09
CA SER A 353 14.73 21.66 -9.50
C SER A 353 15.51 22.03 -8.24
N THR A 354 15.96 23.28 -8.10
CA THR A 354 16.71 23.79 -6.93
C THR A 354 15.84 24.54 -5.94
N SER A 355 14.58 24.85 -6.29
CA SER A 355 13.66 25.54 -5.39
C SER A 355 13.60 24.80 -4.08
N ARG A 356 13.74 25.58 -2.99
CA ARG A 356 13.78 25.13 -1.60
C ARG A 356 12.82 23.96 -1.43
N GLN A 357 13.40 22.76 -1.28
CA GLN A 357 12.74 21.46 -1.22
C GLN A 357 11.27 21.61 -0.83
N ALA A 358 10.35 21.54 -1.78
CA ALA A 358 8.94 21.86 -1.53
C ALA A 358 8.37 21.12 -0.30
N ALA A 359 8.88 19.90 -0.05
CA ALA A 359 8.55 19.09 1.13
C ALA A 359 9.15 19.59 2.45
N LYS A 360 10.35 20.21 2.45
CA LYS A 360 11.02 20.75 3.64
C LYS A 360 11.04 22.28 3.69
N ARG A 361 10.23 22.93 2.84
CA ARG A 361 10.16 24.38 2.77
C ARG A 361 9.56 24.89 4.08
N PRO A 362 10.27 25.74 4.85
CA PRO A 362 9.79 26.18 6.15
C PRO A 362 8.56 27.09 5.96
N ARG A 363 7.40 26.56 6.34
CA ARG A 363 6.12 27.27 6.24
C ARG A 363 5.93 28.20 7.44
N SER A 364 6.42 27.77 8.61
CA SER A 364 6.35 28.54 9.85
C SER A 364 7.63 29.35 10.10
N ALA A 365 7.50 30.49 10.80
CA ALA A 365 8.63 31.26 11.30
C ALA A 365 9.52 30.42 12.25
N TRP A 366 8.91 29.52 13.02
CA TRP A 366 9.63 28.60 13.89
C TRP A 366 10.49 27.59 13.11
N ASP A 367 9.99 27.08 11.97
CA ASP A 367 10.77 26.19 11.10
C ASP A 367 11.96 26.93 10.49
N ARG A 368 11.79 28.22 10.15
CA ARG A 368 12.89 29.06 9.66
C ARG A 368 13.95 29.29 10.74
N ALA A 369 13.51 29.52 11.98
CA ALA A 369 14.43 29.67 13.12
C ALA A 369 15.20 28.38 13.37
N LYS A 370 14.52 27.23 13.36
CA LYS A 370 15.13 25.90 13.52
C LYS A 370 16.13 25.54 12.43
N ASN A 371 15.91 25.98 11.19
CA ASN A 371 16.86 25.72 10.10
C ASN A 371 18.08 26.66 10.15
N ARG A 372 18.01 27.76 10.91
CA ARG A 372 19.11 28.72 11.05
C ARG A 372 20.01 28.38 12.24
N LEU A 373 19.42 27.82 13.29
CA LEU A 373 20.13 27.16 14.39
C LEU A 373 20.76 25.88 13.88
#